data_AF-A0A1K2C3S5-F1
#
_entry.id   AF-A0A1K2C3S5-F1
#
_cell.length_a   1.000
_cell.length_b   1.000
_cell.length_c   1.000
_cell.angle_alpha   90.00
_cell.angle_beta   90.00
_cell.angle_gamma   90.00
#
_symmetry.space_group_name_H-M   'P 1'
#
loop_
_entity.id
_entity.type
_entity.pdbx_description
1 polymer ?
#
loop_
_entity_poly.entity_id
_entity_poly.type
_entity_poly.pdbx_seq_one_letter_code
_entity_poly.pdbx_strand_id
1 'polypeptide(L)'
;MIGGEDWAEIRRLHRAEGMSIKGIARHLGIARNTVRRAVASDDPPKYRRAPKGSIVDAVEPAIRELLAEYPRMPATVIAERIGWERSLSVLKRRVRELRPVYLPADPVSRTAYQPGELARCDLWFPPVTVRVAPDISLRRSSRLRARGGFRGVRTSAVARSGATSAAPVRAGRRPRMLLGVGLLP
;
A
#
# COMPACT_ATOMS: atom_id res chain seq x y z
N MET A 1 -27.89 4.33 31.04
CA MET A 1 -27.92 4.60 29.58
C MET A 1 -28.72 3.47 28.97
N ILE A 2 -29.77 3.75 28.20
CA ILE A 2 -30.61 2.70 27.61
C ILE A 2 -29.94 2.18 26.33
N GLY A 3 -30.06 0.88 26.07
CA GLY A 3 -29.61 0.29 24.82
C GLY A 3 -30.45 0.75 23.63
N GLY A 4 -30.01 0.42 22.41
CA GLY A 4 -30.81 0.68 21.20
C GLY A 4 -32.13 -0.12 21.19
N GLU A 5 -32.11 -1.33 21.73
CA GLU A 5 -33.27 -2.21 21.85
C GLU A 5 -34.31 -1.66 22.83
N ASP A 6 -33.88 -1.27 24.05
CA ASP A 6 -34.76 -0.63 25.04
C ASP A 6 -35.41 0.66 24.49
N TRP A 7 -34.67 1.43 23.70
CA TRP A 7 -35.19 2.65 23.07
C TRP A 7 -36.28 2.33 22.04
N ALA A 8 -36.09 1.29 21.21
CA ALA A 8 -37.08 0.85 20.25
C ALA A 8 -38.34 0.32 20.95
N GLU A 9 -38.16 -0.45 22.03
CA GLU A 9 -39.25 -1.00 22.82
C GLU A 9 -40.11 0.10 23.45
N ILE A 10 -39.48 1.09 24.08
CA ILE A 10 -40.18 2.27 24.64
C ILE A 10 -41.04 2.96 23.57
N ARG A 11 -40.52 3.09 22.34
CA ARG A 11 -41.26 3.74 21.24
C ARG A 11 -42.40 2.86 20.72
N ARG A 12 -42.23 1.53 20.65
CA ARG A 12 -43.31 0.60 20.29
C ARG A 12 -44.47 0.70 21.30
N LEU A 13 -44.16 0.58 22.59
CA LEU A 13 -45.15 0.66 23.66
C LEU A 13 -45.90 2.00 23.67
N HIS A 14 -45.22 3.09 23.33
CA HIS A 14 -45.84 4.41 23.32
C HIS A 14 -46.66 4.70 22.05
N ARG A 15 -46.12 4.40 20.86
CA ARG A 15 -46.74 4.77 19.57
C ARG A 15 -47.72 3.72 19.04
N ALA A 16 -47.43 2.44 19.22
CA ALA A 16 -48.28 1.36 18.72
C ALA A 16 -49.33 0.93 19.77
N GLU A 17 -48.93 0.79 21.04
CA GLU A 17 -49.79 0.29 22.11
C GLU A 17 -50.45 1.42 22.94
N GLY A 18 -50.10 2.68 22.69
CA GLY A 18 -50.72 3.84 23.34
C GLY A 18 -50.45 3.97 24.84
N MET A 19 -49.45 3.25 25.38
CA MET A 19 -49.16 3.28 26.81
C MET A 19 -48.67 4.65 27.26
N SER A 20 -49.16 5.10 28.42
CA SER A 20 -48.66 6.34 29.05
C SER A 20 -47.19 6.20 29.47
N ILE A 21 -46.45 7.31 29.49
CA ILE A 21 -45.05 7.37 29.95
C ILE A 21 -44.88 6.76 31.36
N LYS A 22 -45.88 6.95 32.25
CA LYS A 22 -45.88 6.38 33.61
C LYS A 22 -46.15 4.86 33.62
N GLY A 23 -46.91 4.36 32.64
CA GLY A 23 -47.11 2.93 32.43
C GLY A 23 -45.83 2.25 31.97
N ILE A 24 -45.19 2.81 30.92
CA ILE A 24 -43.93 2.30 30.36
C ILE A 24 -42.81 2.30 31.40
N ALA A 25 -42.68 3.37 32.20
CA ALA A 25 -41.68 3.44 33.26
C ALA A 25 -41.86 2.35 34.33
N ARG A 26 -43.10 1.99 34.66
CA ARG A 26 -43.39 0.92 35.63
C ARG A 26 -43.22 -0.47 35.02
N HIS A 27 -43.58 -0.63 33.75
CA HIS A 27 -43.49 -1.90 33.03
C HIS A 27 -42.04 -2.32 32.78
N LEU A 28 -41.21 -1.38 32.30
CA LEU A 28 -39.79 -1.65 31.98
C LEU A 28 -38.83 -1.37 33.15
N GLY A 29 -39.30 -0.78 34.26
CA GLY A 29 -38.45 -0.39 35.38
C GLY A 29 -37.48 0.78 35.08
N ILE A 30 -37.74 1.53 34.00
CA ILE A 30 -36.87 2.61 33.53
C ILE A 30 -37.34 3.95 34.10
N ALA A 31 -36.38 4.81 34.48
CA ALA A 31 -36.69 6.15 34.99
C ALA A 31 -37.58 6.95 34.01
N ARG A 32 -38.63 7.60 34.54
CA ARG A 32 -39.61 8.38 33.76
C ARG A 32 -38.96 9.40 32.82
N ASN A 33 -37.88 10.05 33.26
CA ASN A 33 -37.16 11.04 32.46
C ASN A 33 -36.44 10.39 31.26
N THR A 34 -35.96 9.16 31.42
CA THR A 34 -35.35 8.39 30.33
C THR A 34 -36.39 7.96 29.30
N VAL A 35 -37.56 7.48 29.75
CA VAL A 35 -38.70 7.16 28.85
C VAL A 35 -39.15 8.41 28.09
N ARG A 36 -39.29 9.55 28.77
CA ARG A 36 -39.63 10.82 28.12
C ARG A 36 -38.60 11.22 27.04
N ARG A 37 -37.30 11.09 27.33
CA ARG A 37 -36.23 11.37 26.36
C ARG A 37 -36.23 10.39 25.19
N ALA A 38 -36.51 9.11 25.44
CA ALA A 38 -36.56 8.07 24.42
C ALA A 38 -37.73 8.27 23.45
N VAL A 39 -38.91 8.64 23.96
CA VAL A 39 -40.09 8.95 23.14
C VAL A 39 -39.86 10.19 22.27
N ALA A 40 -39.20 11.22 22.82
CA ALA A 40 -38.94 12.47 22.11
C ALA A 40 -37.80 12.38 21.07
N SER A 41 -36.89 11.40 21.20
CA SER A 41 -35.79 11.20 20.26
C SER A 41 -36.23 10.30 19.10
N ASP A 42 -36.02 10.76 17.87
CA ASP A 42 -36.31 9.95 16.68
C ASP A 42 -35.21 8.96 16.30
N ASP A 43 -33.99 9.19 16.78
CA ASP A 43 -32.85 8.30 16.64
C ASP A 43 -32.51 7.57 17.95
N PRO A 44 -31.95 6.34 17.86
CA PRO A 44 -31.40 5.67 19.02
C PRO A 44 -30.34 6.54 19.70
N PRO A 45 -30.26 6.52 21.05
CA PRO A 45 -29.22 7.25 21.76
C PRO A 45 -27.84 6.71 21.37
N LYS A 46 -27.13 7.45 20.50
CA LYS A 46 -25.74 7.17 20.15
C LYS A 46 -24.84 7.72 21.24
N TYR A 47 -24.05 6.84 21.86
CA TYR A 47 -22.99 7.28 22.77
C TYR A 47 -21.93 8.06 21.98
N ARG A 48 -21.99 9.39 22.04
CA ARG A 48 -20.98 10.26 21.46
C ARG A 48 -20.20 10.92 22.59
N ARG A 49 -19.08 10.32 22.97
CA ARG A 49 -18.09 11.03 23.80
C ARG A 49 -17.28 11.91 22.87
N ALA A 50 -17.32 13.23 23.08
CA ALA A 50 -16.31 14.08 22.47
C ALA A 50 -14.93 13.54 22.90
N PRO A 51 -13.99 13.30 21.98
CA PRO A 51 -12.66 12.85 22.37
C PRO A 51 -12.11 13.87 23.36
N LYS A 52 -11.71 13.40 24.54
CA LYS A 52 -11.03 14.26 25.51
C LYS A 52 -9.76 14.74 24.82
N GLY A 53 -9.57 16.06 24.71
CA GLY A 53 -8.38 16.64 24.11
C GLY A 53 -7.12 15.99 24.68
N SER A 54 -6.16 15.70 23.80
CA SER A 54 -4.87 15.17 24.23
C SER A 54 -4.02 16.33 24.72
N ILE A 55 -3.25 16.13 25.79
CA ILE A 55 -2.22 17.10 26.22
C ILE A 55 -1.24 17.38 25.06
N VAL A 56 -1.10 16.44 24.13
CA VAL A 56 -0.27 16.59 22.93
C VAL A 56 -0.82 17.63 21.95
N ASP A 57 -2.11 17.97 21.98
CA ASP A 57 -2.70 18.98 21.09
C ASP A 57 -2.04 20.35 21.28
N ALA A 58 -1.64 20.68 22.50
CA ALA A 58 -0.98 21.96 22.81
C ALA A 58 0.44 22.06 22.24
N VAL A 59 1.16 20.94 22.17
CA VAL A 59 2.55 20.88 21.67
C VAL A 59 2.64 20.43 20.21
N GLU A 60 1.50 20.13 19.58
CA GLU A 60 1.44 19.68 18.20
C GLU A 60 2.08 20.65 17.19
N PRO A 61 1.89 21.98 17.30
CA PRO A 61 2.54 22.92 16.37
C PRO A 61 4.06 22.81 16.39
N ALA A 62 4.68 22.75 17.58
CA ALA A 62 6.13 22.61 17.73
C ALA A 62 6.64 21.27 17.16
N ILE A 63 5.86 20.19 17.31
CA ILE A 63 6.21 18.89 16.70
C ILE A 63 6.19 19.00 15.17
N ARG A 64 5.21 19.71 14.61
CA ARG A 64 5.08 19.90 13.15
C ARG A 64 6.22 20.72 12.58
N GLU A 65 6.66 21.77 13.27
CA GLU A 65 7.84 22.56 12.89
C GLU A 65 9.10 21.69 12.82
N LEU A 66 9.35 20.88 13.87
CA LEU A 66 10.49 19.97 13.90
C LEU A 66 10.42 18.88 12.82
N LEU A 67 9.23 18.36 12.53
CA LEU A 67 9.05 17.34 11.48
C LEU A 67 9.12 17.93 10.06
N ALA A 68 8.79 19.22 9.88
CA ALA A 68 8.94 19.90 8.60
C ALA A 68 10.42 20.08 8.24
N GLU A 69 11.27 20.43 9.21
CA GLU A 69 12.72 20.58 9.01
C GLU A 69 13.44 19.23 9.00
N TYR A 70 13.05 18.32 9.90
CA TYR A 70 13.70 17.01 10.07
C TYR A 70 12.69 15.85 10.13
N PRO A 71 12.17 15.37 8.99
CA PRO A 71 11.12 14.34 8.95
C PRO A 71 11.49 13.01 9.64
N ARG A 72 12.79 12.68 9.66
CA ARG A 72 13.33 11.42 10.24
C ARG A 72 13.74 11.56 11.71
N MET A 73 13.62 12.74 12.33
CA MET A 73 14.04 12.99 13.70
C MET A 73 13.35 12.04 14.70
N PRO A 74 14.08 11.30 15.55
CA PRO A 74 13.48 10.39 16.53
C PRO A 74 12.55 11.13 17.52
N ALA A 75 11.45 10.49 17.90
CA ALA A 75 10.47 11.08 18.84
C ALA A 75 11.07 11.38 20.23
N THR A 76 12.16 10.72 20.61
CA THR A 76 12.92 11.01 21.85
C THR A 76 13.60 12.37 21.77
N VAL A 77 14.25 12.69 20.65
CA VAL A 77 14.91 13.99 20.42
C VAL A 77 13.87 15.10 20.32
N ILE A 78 12.71 14.82 19.70
CA ILE A 78 11.58 15.75 19.67
C ILE A 78 11.11 16.04 21.10
N ALA A 79 11.00 15.03 21.95
CA ALA A 79 10.60 15.17 23.35
C ALA A 79 11.55 16.10 24.13
N GLU A 80 12.86 15.93 23.96
CA GLU A 80 13.87 16.77 24.61
C GLU A 80 13.77 18.22 24.14
N ARG A 81 13.62 18.45 22.84
CA ARG A 81 13.53 19.80 22.25
C ARG A 81 12.29 20.58 22.67
N ILE A 82 11.16 19.90 22.86
CA ILE A 82 9.91 20.52 23.30
C ILE A 82 9.76 20.56 24.82
N GLY A 83 10.73 20.05 25.59
CA GLY A 83 10.65 19.97 27.05
C GLY A 83 9.52 19.04 27.55
N TRP A 84 9.34 17.89 26.91
CA TRP A 84 8.22 16.98 27.21
C TRP A 84 8.45 16.19 28.51
N GLU A 85 7.72 16.55 29.57
CA GLU A 85 7.83 15.92 30.90
C GLU A 85 6.90 14.71 31.10
N ARG A 86 6.03 14.39 30.13
CA ARG A 86 5.00 13.36 30.28
C ARG A 86 5.41 12.05 29.61
N SER A 87 4.51 11.06 29.63
CA SER A 87 4.77 9.76 29.02
C SER A 87 5.17 9.87 27.54
N LEU A 88 6.35 9.37 27.21
CA LEU A 88 6.87 9.29 25.85
C LEU A 88 5.97 8.47 24.92
N SER A 89 5.21 7.50 25.43
CA SER A 89 4.33 6.65 24.62
C SER A 89 3.24 7.46 23.92
N VAL A 90 2.69 8.48 24.60
CA VAL A 90 1.66 9.36 24.04
C VAL A 90 2.24 10.23 22.92
N LEU A 91 3.43 10.78 23.15
CA LEU A 91 4.15 11.58 22.15
C LEU A 91 4.54 10.73 20.93
N LYS A 92 5.11 9.55 21.15
CA LYS A 92 5.48 8.60 20.08
C LYS A 92 4.29 8.22 19.20
N ARG A 93 3.12 7.98 19.80
CA ARG A 93 1.89 7.70 19.05
C ARG A 93 1.53 8.88 18.14
N ARG A 94 1.52 10.10 18.66
CA ARG A 94 1.19 11.29 17.85
C ARG A 94 2.22 11.54 16.75
N VAL A 95 3.52 11.43 17.06
CA VAL A 95 4.58 11.60 16.05
C VAL A 95 4.42 10.57 14.93
N ARG A 96 4.03 9.32 15.24
CA ARG A 96 3.76 8.28 14.24
C ARG A 96 2.58 8.63 13.33
N GLU A 97 1.54 9.29 13.85
CA GLU A 97 0.39 9.75 13.07
C GLU A 97 0.75 10.92 12.15
N LEU A 98 1.61 11.84 12.61
CA LEU A 98 2.00 13.03 11.85
C LEU A 98 3.08 12.75 10.79
N ARG A 99 4.00 11.83 11.06
CA ARG A 99 5.18 11.55 10.20
C ARG A 99 4.89 11.26 8.73
N PRO A 100 3.86 10.47 8.37
CA PRO A 100 3.59 10.13 6.98
C PRO A 100 3.35 11.35 6.08
N VAL A 101 2.91 12.48 6.66
CA VAL A 101 2.67 13.73 5.92
C VAL A 101 3.98 14.40 5.50
N TYR A 102 5.05 14.21 6.27
CA TYR A 102 6.35 14.88 6.08
C TYR A 102 7.42 13.99 5.43
N LEU A 103 7.19 12.67 5.39
CA LEU A 103 8.11 11.74 4.75
C LEU A 103 7.91 11.77 3.23
N PRO A 104 9.01 11.81 2.43
CA PRO A 104 8.89 11.60 1.00
C PRO A 104 8.28 10.23 0.73
N ALA A 105 7.48 10.14 -0.33
CA ALA A 105 6.91 8.86 -0.77
C ALA A 105 8.04 7.84 -0.96
N ASP A 106 7.82 6.62 -0.47
CA ASP A 106 8.79 5.53 -0.60
C ASP A 106 9.06 5.30 -2.11
N PRO A 107 10.31 5.42 -2.59
CA PRO A 107 10.64 5.17 -3.99
C PRO A 107 10.36 3.72 -4.40
N VAL A 108 10.22 2.81 -3.43
CA VAL A 108 9.89 1.41 -3.68
C VAL A 108 8.38 1.25 -3.81
N SER A 109 7.91 1.15 -5.05
CA SER A 109 6.55 0.68 -5.31
C SER A 109 6.41 -0.78 -4.88
N ARG A 110 5.50 -1.04 -3.94
CA ARG A 110 5.14 -2.43 -3.57
C ARG A 110 4.11 -2.93 -4.57
N THR A 111 4.54 -3.72 -5.54
CA THR A 111 3.61 -4.45 -6.41
C THR A 111 3.04 -5.64 -5.64
N ALA A 112 1.74 -5.58 -5.35
CA ALA A 112 1.00 -6.72 -4.82
C ALA A 112 0.44 -7.53 -5.99
N TYR A 113 0.55 -8.87 -5.89
CA TYR A 113 -0.03 -9.79 -6.86
C TYR A 113 -1.04 -10.69 -6.16
N GLN A 114 -2.18 -10.93 -6.79
CA GLN A 114 -3.13 -11.94 -6.35
C GLN A 114 -2.56 -13.35 -6.60
N PRO A 115 -2.99 -14.36 -5.84
CA PRO A 115 -2.64 -15.75 -6.12
C PRO A 115 -2.95 -16.10 -7.59
N GLY A 116 -1.92 -16.49 -8.34
CA GLY A 116 -2.03 -16.85 -9.77
C GLY A 116 -1.72 -15.73 -10.76
N GLU A 117 -1.56 -14.47 -10.35
CA GLU A 117 -1.16 -13.37 -11.26
C GLU A 117 0.31 -13.47 -11.70
N LEU A 118 1.15 -14.13 -10.91
CA LEU A 118 2.52 -14.47 -11.28
C LEU A 118 2.70 -15.98 -11.33
N ALA A 119 3.05 -16.48 -12.51
CA ALA A 119 3.62 -17.81 -12.68
C ALA A 119 5.14 -17.67 -12.83
N ARG A 120 5.90 -18.22 -11.87
CA ARG A 120 7.33 -18.45 -12.05
C ARG A 120 7.49 -19.78 -12.76
N CYS A 121 7.75 -19.74 -14.06
CA CYS A 121 8.16 -20.92 -14.81
C CYS A 121 9.69 -21.01 -14.75
N ASP A 122 10.21 -21.98 -14.00
CA ASP A 122 11.65 -22.25 -14.01
C ASP A 122 12.10 -22.71 -15.40
N LEU A 123 13.31 -22.27 -15.80
CA LEU A 123 13.96 -22.58 -17.07
C LEU A 123 14.35 -24.07 -17.16
N TRP A 124 13.36 -24.94 -17.28
CA TRP A 124 13.58 -26.33 -17.64
C TRP A 124 13.91 -26.40 -19.13
N PHE A 125 15.16 -26.73 -19.46
CA PHE A 125 15.59 -26.87 -20.85
C PHE A 125 15.43 -28.31 -21.32
N PRO A 126 14.44 -28.61 -22.18
CA PRO A 126 14.29 -29.95 -22.73
C PRO A 126 15.50 -30.31 -23.63
N PRO A 127 15.80 -31.61 -23.80
CA PRO A 127 16.88 -32.08 -24.67
C PRO A 127 16.60 -31.84 -26.17
N VAL A 128 15.37 -31.46 -26.50
CA VAL A 128 14.94 -31.10 -27.86
C VAL A 128 15.02 -29.59 -28.09
N THR A 129 15.22 -29.19 -29.34
CA THR A 129 15.19 -27.76 -29.70
C THR A 129 13.75 -27.29 -29.72
N VAL A 130 13.42 -26.28 -28.92
CA VAL A 130 12.09 -25.69 -28.88
C VAL A 130 12.13 -24.32 -29.55
N ARG A 131 11.23 -24.09 -30.50
CA ARG A 131 11.01 -22.74 -31.05
C ARG A 131 10.17 -21.93 -30.06
N VAL A 132 10.67 -20.77 -29.67
CA VAL A 132 9.98 -19.85 -28.75
C VAL A 132 9.49 -18.58 -29.46
N ALA A 133 10.07 -18.25 -30.63
CA ALA A 133 9.63 -17.19 -31.52
C ALA A 133 9.99 -17.56 -32.98
N PRO A 134 9.49 -16.84 -34.01
CA PRO A 134 9.72 -17.16 -35.42
C PRO A 134 11.21 -17.34 -35.80
N ASP A 135 12.09 -16.58 -35.16
CA ASP A 135 13.54 -16.52 -35.40
C ASP A 135 14.40 -16.97 -34.19
N ILE A 136 13.75 -17.31 -33.06
CA ILE A 136 14.43 -17.68 -31.81
C ILE A 136 14.16 -19.15 -31.48
N SER A 137 15.25 -19.92 -31.45
CA SER A 137 15.25 -21.30 -30.96
C SER A 137 16.08 -21.44 -29.69
N LEU A 138 15.51 -22.13 -28.70
CA LEU A 138 16.21 -22.51 -27.48
C LEU A 138 16.67 -23.96 -27.62
N ARG A 139 17.98 -24.18 -27.46
CA ARG A 139 18.59 -25.51 -27.39
C ARG A 139 19.49 -25.59 -26.18
N ARG A 140 19.41 -26.71 -25.45
CA ARG A 140 20.38 -27.05 -24.41
C ARG A 140 21.78 -27.15 -25.03
N SER A 141 22.73 -26.32 -24.58
CA SER A 141 24.13 -26.47 -24.97
C SER A 141 24.90 -27.14 -23.83
N SER A 142 25.08 -28.45 -23.89
CA SER A 142 26.03 -29.14 -23.02
C SER A 142 27.43 -29.01 -23.63
N ARG A 143 28.14 -27.92 -23.34
CA ARG A 143 29.56 -27.79 -23.71
C ARG A 143 30.38 -28.31 -22.53
N LEU A 144 30.92 -29.52 -22.64
CA LEU A 144 31.85 -30.06 -21.64
C LEU A 144 33.14 -29.24 -21.73
N ARG A 145 33.43 -28.42 -20.71
CA ARG A 145 34.72 -27.75 -20.57
C ARG A 145 35.41 -28.39 -19.38
N ALA A 146 36.33 -29.31 -19.64
CA ALA A 146 37.14 -29.94 -18.60
C ALA A 146 38.19 -28.93 -18.10
N ARG A 147 37.95 -28.33 -16.93
CA ARG A 147 39.00 -27.77 -16.07
C ARG A 147 38.76 -28.30 -14.66
N GLY A 148 39.88 -28.60 -13.99
CA GLY A 148 40.03 -29.47 -12.84
C GLY A 148 38.97 -29.34 -11.72
N GLY A 149 38.60 -30.51 -11.18
CA GLY A 149 38.29 -30.66 -9.76
C GLY A 149 36.85 -30.43 -9.30
N PHE A 150 35.92 -30.05 -10.17
CA PHE A 150 34.50 -29.93 -9.81
C PHE A 150 33.62 -30.71 -10.81
N ARG A 151 33.08 -31.86 -10.40
CA ARG A 151 32.06 -32.59 -11.19
C ARG A 151 30.71 -31.92 -10.98
N GLY A 152 30.44 -30.86 -11.73
CA GLY A 152 29.13 -30.20 -11.82
C GLY A 152 28.80 -29.87 -13.26
N VAL A 153 27.65 -30.33 -13.76
CA VAL A 153 27.12 -29.95 -15.07
C VAL A 153 26.58 -28.52 -14.95
N ARG A 154 27.32 -27.53 -15.44
CA ARG A 154 26.74 -26.20 -15.66
C ARG A 154 25.93 -26.22 -16.95
N THR A 155 24.61 -26.11 -16.82
CA THR A 155 23.67 -25.98 -17.93
C THR A 155 23.63 -24.52 -18.38
N SER A 156 24.14 -24.20 -19.56
CA SER A 156 23.90 -22.90 -20.20
C SER A 156 22.96 -23.08 -21.39
N ALA A 157 22.04 -22.13 -21.57
CA ALA A 157 21.25 -22.02 -22.78
C ALA A 157 21.95 -21.06 -23.74
N VAL A 158 22.01 -21.43 -25.01
CA VAL A 158 22.44 -20.54 -26.08
C VAL A 158 21.19 -20.27 -26.91
N ALA A 159 20.67 -19.05 -26.80
CA ALA A 159 19.74 -18.53 -27.80
C ALA A 159 20.57 -18.28 -29.06
N ARG A 160 20.26 -18.97 -30.15
CA ARG A 160 20.75 -18.57 -31.47
C ARG A 160 19.59 -17.87 -32.16
N SER A 161 19.74 -16.58 -32.39
CA SER A 161 18.99 -15.93 -33.47
C SER A 161 19.51 -16.53 -34.77
N GLY A 162 18.60 -17.07 -35.58
CA GLY A 162 18.94 -17.40 -36.95
C GLY A 162 19.19 -16.10 -37.69
N ALA A 163 20.42 -15.59 -37.68
CA ALA A 163 20.81 -14.59 -38.66
C ALA A 163 20.63 -15.23 -40.03
N THR A 164 19.59 -14.80 -40.74
CA THR A 164 19.39 -15.09 -42.15
C THR A 164 20.72 -14.81 -42.86
N SER A 165 21.27 -15.86 -43.47
CA SER A 165 22.44 -15.79 -44.34
C SER A 165 22.16 -14.77 -45.46
N ALA A 166 22.60 -13.52 -45.27
CA ALA A 166 22.76 -12.58 -46.37
C ALA A 166 24.10 -12.92 -47.06
N ALA A 167 23.99 -13.33 -48.32
CA ALA A 167 25.10 -13.68 -49.21
C ALA A 167 26.17 -12.57 -49.26
N PRO A 168 27.46 -12.90 -49.51
CA PRO A 168 28.49 -11.89 -49.65
C PRO A 168 28.28 -11.12 -50.97
N VAL A 169 27.87 -9.85 -50.87
CA VAL A 169 27.87 -8.94 -52.02
C VAL A 169 29.33 -8.67 -52.40
N ARG A 170 29.71 -9.22 -53.54
CA ARG A 170 30.98 -9.07 -54.24
C ARG A 170 31.28 -7.59 -54.47
N ALA A 171 32.49 -7.18 -54.11
CA ALA A 171 33.04 -5.86 -54.36
C ALA A 171 32.91 -5.47 -55.84
N GLY A 172 32.22 -4.36 -56.11
CA GLY A 172 32.06 -3.78 -57.44
C GLY A 172 32.07 -2.26 -57.36
N ARG A 173 33.20 -1.67 -57.80
CA ARG A 173 33.42 -0.29 -58.26
C ARG A 173 32.76 0.87 -57.49
N ARG A 174 33.63 1.68 -56.87
CA ARG A 174 33.36 3.08 -56.47
C ARG A 174 32.83 3.89 -57.65
N PRO A 175 31.95 4.88 -57.39
CA PRO A 175 32.13 6.19 -57.97
C PRO A 175 32.28 7.25 -56.87
N ARG A 176 33.27 8.13 -57.09
CA ARG A 176 33.41 9.44 -56.46
C ARG A 176 32.18 10.30 -56.79
N MET A 177 31.55 10.90 -55.79
CA MET A 177 30.83 12.17 -55.91
C MET A 177 31.15 12.96 -54.63
N LEU A 178 32.12 13.87 -54.70
CA LEU A 178 31.93 15.31 -54.93
C LEU A 178 31.10 15.97 -53.82
N LEU A 179 31.84 16.65 -52.94
CA LEU A 179 31.32 17.68 -52.03
C LEU A 179 30.50 18.70 -52.82
N GLY A 180 29.27 18.92 -52.39
CA GLY A 180 28.45 20.06 -52.76
C GLY A 180 27.94 20.73 -51.50
N VAL A 181 28.66 21.75 -51.05
CA VAL A 181 28.17 22.77 -50.11
C VAL A 181 27.14 23.60 -50.89
N GLY A 182 25.92 23.71 -50.37
CA GLY A 182 24.84 24.46 -51.02
C GLY A 182 23.83 24.97 -49.99
N LEU A 183 23.69 26.29 -49.97
CA LEU A 183 22.91 27.15 -49.08
C LEU A 183 21.39 27.05 -49.34
N LEU A 184 20.59 27.03 -48.26
CA LEU A 184 19.21 27.58 -48.03
C LEU A 184 18.10 27.47 -49.10
N PRO A 185 16.82 27.55 -48.65
CA PRO A 185 16.06 26.63 -47.80
C PRO A 185 15.38 25.50 -48.59
#